data_AF-A4XGC4-F1
#
_entry.id   AF-A4XGC4-F1
#
_cell.length_a   1.000
_cell.length_b   1.000
_cell.length_c   1.000
_cell.angle_alpha   90.00
_cell.angle_beta   90.00
_cell.angle_gamma   90.00
#
_symmetry.space_group_name_H-M   'P 1'
#
loop_
_entity.id
_entity.type
_entity.pdbx_description
1 polymer ?
#
loop_
_entity_poly.entity_id
_entity_poly.type
_entity_poly.pdbx_seq_one_letter_code
_entity_poly.pdbx_strand_id
1 'polypeptide(L)'
;MDKLILYPGNWLYNASVIGFLNVISRRLGEDVIESWLNEDGGLTIDKAIFDPVKIVKEDIPKSLVYYVEYLTEHEDIEEWLGKNSNSEKLKEYYDRMGEFGYKLVRAFNKLFSKNMPYQNLVQQGDRKEFITFLLNLFSVTNNKITYRCDFCGIERAIEPRETSKLEKRLFKFDLMHSSLLGASAGEFPNSFWNNSASLRICPICSYFIIHHHLALTQLEDGWEIFINAPSFQVMWYLNKYIKAINEKVKTDRVRRLLGMSVMEMALKTNIQLGKWTMMNIEVVSKLKIRIKGKKEYYKIGFYSLPHEVISLLLNRKISSILTEIGETSILNLVLSQNYERIMEIGEKVFKIALKKLSKESNKAKNDKSDEDDKFIAHYFQLVKEKSDLVKISQKLFELYLLIMEKTKKEALI
;
A
#
# COMPACT_ATOMS: atom_id res chain seq x y z
N MET A 1 3.53 -16.09 -30.78
CA MET A 1 4.17 -15.44 -29.61
C MET A 1 3.70 -16.20 -28.39
N ASP A 2 4.63 -16.70 -27.59
CA ASP A 2 4.32 -17.46 -26.37
C ASP A 2 3.90 -16.47 -25.27
N LYS A 3 2.70 -16.65 -24.71
CA LYS A 3 2.07 -15.68 -23.80
C LYS A 3 1.93 -16.28 -22.40
N LEU A 4 2.15 -15.47 -21.36
CA LEU A 4 1.87 -15.84 -19.98
C LEU A 4 0.53 -15.25 -19.56
N ILE A 5 -0.45 -16.12 -19.33
CA ILE A 5 -1.78 -15.74 -18.84
C ILE A 5 -1.82 -15.86 -17.32
N LEU A 6 -2.30 -14.81 -16.66
CA LEU A 6 -2.45 -14.70 -15.22
C LEU A 6 -3.89 -14.28 -14.90
N TYR A 7 -4.44 -14.83 -13.82
CA TYR A 7 -5.73 -14.42 -13.26
C TYR A 7 -5.53 -13.87 -11.85
N PRO A 8 -6.36 -12.92 -11.39
CA PRO A 8 -6.33 -12.45 -10.02
C PRO A 8 -6.52 -13.60 -9.02
N GLY A 9 -5.78 -13.53 -7.91
CA GLY A 9 -5.82 -14.50 -6.81
C GLY A 9 -5.86 -13.79 -5.48
N ASN A 10 -5.05 -14.24 -4.52
CA ASN A 10 -4.93 -13.57 -3.22
C ASN A 10 -4.27 -12.19 -3.36
N TRP A 11 -4.52 -11.29 -2.40
CA TRP A 11 -4.04 -9.91 -2.47
C TRP A 11 -2.51 -9.78 -2.57
N LEU A 12 -1.74 -10.67 -1.93
CA LEU A 12 -0.28 -10.60 -1.95
C LEU A 12 0.26 -11.00 -3.32
N TYR A 13 -0.31 -12.04 -3.93
CA TYR A 13 -0.05 -12.40 -5.32
C TYR A 13 -0.43 -11.26 -6.27
N ASN A 14 -1.62 -10.66 -6.11
CA ASN A 14 -2.06 -9.56 -6.96
C ASN A 14 -1.16 -8.33 -6.83
N ALA A 15 -0.79 -7.96 -5.61
CA ALA A 15 0.19 -6.89 -5.36
C ALA A 15 1.56 -7.20 -5.97
N SER A 16 1.98 -8.47 -5.96
CA SER A 16 3.22 -8.93 -6.60
C SER A 16 3.18 -8.70 -8.12
N VAL A 17 2.07 -9.06 -8.76
CA VAL A 17 1.86 -8.87 -10.20
C VAL A 17 1.77 -7.37 -10.54
N ILE A 18 0.98 -6.58 -9.81
CA ILE A 18 0.90 -5.13 -10.03
C ILE A 18 2.25 -4.44 -9.82
N GLY A 19 3.01 -4.86 -8.80
CA GLY A 19 4.36 -4.35 -8.54
C GLY A 19 5.31 -4.66 -9.69
N PHE A 20 5.20 -5.85 -10.29
CA PHE A 20 5.93 -6.20 -11.50
C PHE A 20 5.52 -5.31 -12.69
N LEU A 21 4.22 -5.10 -12.91
CA LEU A 21 3.74 -4.22 -13.99
C LEU A 21 4.22 -2.77 -13.83
N ASN A 22 4.32 -2.26 -12.60
CA ASN A 22 4.90 -0.93 -12.32
C ASN A 22 6.36 -0.82 -12.76
N VAL A 23 7.15 -1.89 -12.63
CA VAL A 23 8.53 -1.93 -13.13
C VAL A 23 8.56 -1.91 -14.65
N ILE A 24 7.72 -2.74 -15.29
CA ILE A 24 7.70 -2.83 -16.74
C ILE A 24 7.19 -1.53 -17.38
N SER A 25 6.13 -0.91 -16.83
CA SER A 25 5.57 0.34 -17.35
C SER A 25 6.58 1.48 -17.32
N ARG A 26 7.50 1.49 -16.35
CA ARG A 26 8.55 2.51 -16.26
C ARG A 26 9.50 2.48 -17.45
N ARG A 27 9.69 1.31 -18.07
CA ARG A 27 10.59 1.12 -19.22
C ARG A 27 9.88 1.10 -20.56
N LEU A 28 8.72 0.45 -20.65
CA LEU A 28 8.01 0.24 -21.91
C LEU A 28 6.82 1.19 -22.12
N GLY A 29 6.47 1.98 -21.11
CA GLY A 29 5.29 2.85 -21.14
C GLY A 29 4.04 2.14 -20.64
N GLU A 30 3.03 2.94 -20.29
CA GLU A 30 1.78 2.44 -19.73
C GLU A 30 0.90 1.79 -20.80
N ASP A 31 0.93 2.29 -22.03
CA ASP A 31 0.18 1.73 -23.18
C ASP A 31 0.46 0.24 -23.40
N VAL A 32 1.72 -0.17 -23.18
CA VAL A 32 2.12 -1.59 -23.28
C VAL A 32 1.43 -2.42 -22.19
N ILE A 33 1.39 -1.92 -20.96
CA ILE A 33 0.70 -2.62 -19.87
C ILE A 33 -0.80 -2.67 -20.13
N GLU A 34 -1.39 -1.56 -20.58
CA GLU A 34 -2.81 -1.48 -20.88
C GLU A 34 -3.22 -2.45 -21.99
N SER A 35 -2.33 -2.71 -22.97
CA SER A 35 -2.54 -3.74 -23.98
C SER A 35 -2.51 -5.19 -23.46
N TRP A 36 -1.95 -5.43 -22.27
CA TRP A 36 -1.91 -6.74 -21.63
C TRP A 36 -3.11 -7.00 -20.71
N LEU A 37 -3.84 -5.94 -20.32
CA LEU A 37 -5.00 -6.03 -19.44
C LEU A 37 -6.22 -6.47 -20.25
N ASN A 38 -6.79 -7.62 -19.88
CA ASN A 38 -7.93 -8.18 -20.58
C ASN A 38 -9.26 -7.68 -19.96
N GLU A 39 -10.32 -7.62 -20.76
CA GLU A 39 -11.67 -7.28 -20.29
C GLU A 39 -12.26 -8.32 -19.32
N ASP A 40 -11.80 -9.57 -19.39
CA ASP A 40 -12.19 -10.65 -18.47
C ASP A 40 -11.53 -10.54 -17.07
N GLY A 41 -10.74 -9.48 -16.85
CA GLY A 41 -10.00 -9.24 -15.62
C GLY A 41 -8.66 -9.97 -15.51
N GLY A 42 -8.33 -10.82 -16.49
CA GLY A 42 -7.04 -11.47 -16.64
C GLY A 42 -5.95 -10.53 -17.16
N LEU A 43 -4.73 -11.06 -17.23
CA LEU A 43 -3.54 -10.36 -17.70
C LEU A 43 -2.74 -11.29 -18.62
N THR A 44 -2.38 -10.78 -19.80
CA THR A 44 -1.65 -11.52 -20.82
C THR A 44 -0.29 -10.88 -21.08
N ILE A 45 0.76 -11.40 -20.43
CA ILE A 45 2.12 -10.87 -20.55
C ILE A 45 2.83 -11.54 -21.73
N ASP A 46 3.49 -10.74 -22.58
CA ASP A 46 4.41 -11.27 -23.59
C ASP A 46 5.65 -11.87 -22.90
N LYS A 47 5.90 -13.18 -23.10
CA LYS A 47 7.06 -13.84 -22.49
C LYS A 47 8.39 -13.29 -22.98
N ALA A 48 8.41 -12.53 -24.08
CA ALA A 48 9.61 -11.85 -24.56
C ALA A 48 10.24 -10.90 -23.52
N ILE A 49 9.48 -10.49 -22.49
CA ILE A 49 9.98 -9.70 -21.36
C ILE A 49 10.91 -10.49 -20.43
N PHE A 50 10.99 -11.82 -20.57
CA PHE A 50 11.88 -12.69 -19.82
C PHE A 50 13.07 -13.18 -20.65
N ASP A 51 13.13 -12.83 -21.94
CA ASP A 51 14.23 -13.21 -22.81
C ASP A 51 15.57 -12.66 -22.30
N PRO A 52 16.68 -13.37 -22.55
CA PRO A 52 18.02 -12.86 -22.26
C PRO A 52 18.33 -11.59 -23.06
N VAL A 53 18.98 -10.64 -22.42
CA VAL A 53 19.72 -9.54 -23.04
C VAL A 53 21.17 -9.66 -22.64
N LYS A 54 22.04 -9.48 -23.63
CA LYS A 54 23.48 -9.47 -23.40
C LYS A 54 23.91 -8.14 -22.78
N ILE A 55 24.33 -8.18 -21.52
CA ILE A 55 24.95 -7.07 -20.81
C ILE A 55 26.45 -7.34 -20.72
N VAL A 56 27.22 -6.70 -21.60
CA VAL A 56 28.68 -6.89 -21.75
C VAL A 56 29.03 -8.35 -22.04
N LYS A 57 29.28 -9.20 -21.02
CA LYS A 57 29.61 -10.63 -21.17
C LYS A 57 28.51 -11.58 -20.70
N GLU A 58 27.46 -11.08 -20.06
CA GLU A 58 26.48 -11.91 -19.36
C GLU A 58 25.09 -11.79 -19.96
N ASP A 59 24.37 -12.90 -20.04
CA ASP A 59 22.96 -12.90 -20.38
C ASP A 59 22.12 -12.66 -19.13
N ILE A 60 21.29 -11.62 -19.16
CA ILE A 60 20.42 -11.21 -18.07
C ILE A 60 18.98 -11.13 -18.59
N PRO A 61 17.98 -11.70 -17.90
CA PRO A 61 16.58 -11.56 -18.30
C PRO A 61 16.17 -10.08 -18.40
N LYS A 62 15.48 -9.67 -19.47
CA LYS A 62 14.98 -8.27 -19.66
C LYS A 62 14.27 -7.75 -18.42
N SER A 63 13.37 -8.56 -17.84
CA SER A 63 12.62 -8.19 -16.65
C SER A 63 13.50 -7.87 -15.45
N LEU A 64 14.62 -8.58 -15.27
CA LEU A 64 15.57 -8.31 -14.19
C LEU A 64 16.35 -7.02 -14.45
N VAL A 65 16.73 -6.76 -15.71
CA VAL A 65 17.36 -5.50 -16.10
C VAL A 65 16.45 -4.33 -15.73
N TYR A 66 15.19 -4.38 -16.14
CA TYR A 66 14.23 -3.32 -15.84
C TYR A 66 14.02 -3.14 -14.34
N TYR A 67 14.02 -4.24 -13.59
CA TYR A 67 13.87 -4.14 -12.14
C TYR A 67 15.08 -3.52 -11.44
N VAL A 68 16.29 -3.91 -11.84
CA VAL A 68 17.53 -3.32 -11.33
C VAL A 68 17.58 -1.82 -11.59
N GLU A 69 17.22 -1.42 -12.81
CA GLU A 69 17.18 -0.01 -13.21
C GLU A 69 16.11 0.76 -12.43
N TYR A 70 14.91 0.21 -12.28
CA TYR A 70 13.84 0.80 -11.47
C TYR A 70 14.29 1.05 -10.02
N LEU A 71 14.98 0.09 -9.41
CA LEU A 71 15.44 0.20 -8.02
C LEU A 71 16.60 1.20 -7.83
N THR A 72 17.31 1.54 -8.90
CA THR A 72 18.52 2.37 -8.85
C THR A 72 18.37 3.70 -9.59
N GLU A 73 17.18 4.00 -10.15
CA GLU A 73 16.91 5.17 -11.00
C GLU A 73 17.27 6.52 -10.36
N HIS A 74 17.07 6.64 -9.05
CA HIS A 74 17.29 7.88 -8.30
C HIS A 74 18.54 7.85 -7.41
N GLU A 75 19.45 6.89 -7.64
CA GLU A 75 20.67 6.76 -6.84
C GLU A 75 21.91 7.19 -7.62
N ASP A 76 22.76 7.96 -6.95
CA ASP A 76 24.12 8.19 -7.41
C ASP A 76 24.97 6.96 -7.06
N ILE A 77 25.28 6.16 -8.08
CA ILE A 77 26.06 4.94 -7.93
C ILE A 77 27.51 5.25 -7.55
N GLU A 78 28.07 6.38 -8.00
CA GLU A 78 29.43 6.78 -7.67
C GLU A 78 29.52 7.17 -6.19
N GLU A 79 28.55 7.92 -5.68
CA GLU A 79 28.45 8.25 -4.26
C GLU A 79 28.30 6.97 -3.40
N TRP A 80 27.46 6.03 -3.85
CA TRP A 80 27.29 4.75 -3.17
C TRP A 80 28.59 3.93 -3.14
N LEU A 81 29.34 3.90 -4.25
CA LEU A 81 30.64 3.22 -4.33
C LEU A 81 31.67 3.85 -3.40
N GLY A 82 31.74 5.19 -3.34
CA GLY A 82 32.66 5.92 -2.45
C GLY A 82 32.45 5.59 -0.96
N LYS A 83 31.21 5.34 -0.55
CA LYS A 83 30.86 4.93 0.83
C LYS A 83 31.09 3.44 1.12
N ASN A 84 31.27 2.62 0.09
CA ASN A 84 31.41 1.17 0.21
C ASN A 84 32.76 0.71 -0.35
N SER A 85 33.83 1.42 -0.01
CA SER A 85 35.21 1.30 -0.54
C SER A 85 35.89 -0.08 -0.41
N ASN A 86 35.16 -1.12 0.02
CA ASN A 86 35.61 -2.51 -0.02
C ASN A 86 35.01 -3.26 -1.22
N SER A 87 35.87 -3.72 -2.12
CA SER A 87 36.13 -5.15 -2.36
C SER A 87 36.40 -5.47 -3.83
N GLU A 88 37.44 -6.29 -4.08
CA GLU A 88 37.67 -7.00 -5.35
C GLU A 88 36.41 -7.69 -5.91
N LYS A 89 35.46 -8.05 -5.04
CA LYS A 89 34.17 -8.65 -5.40
C LYS A 89 33.27 -7.72 -6.21
N LEU A 90 33.25 -6.40 -5.93
CA LEU A 90 32.48 -5.45 -6.75
C LEU A 90 33.09 -5.32 -8.15
N LYS A 91 34.43 -5.35 -8.23
CA LYS A 91 35.17 -5.29 -9.49
C LYS A 91 34.83 -6.47 -10.40
N GLU A 92 34.65 -7.68 -9.86
CA GLU A 92 34.21 -8.85 -10.65
C GLU A 92 32.87 -8.61 -11.37
N TYR A 93 31.90 -7.97 -10.70
CA TYR A 93 30.61 -7.65 -11.34
C TYR A 93 30.77 -6.61 -12.44
N TYR A 94 31.63 -5.61 -12.23
CA TYR A 94 31.94 -4.60 -13.24
C TYR A 94 32.67 -5.18 -14.45
N ASP A 95 33.66 -6.05 -14.24
CA ASP A 95 34.43 -6.67 -15.32
C ASP A 95 33.58 -7.58 -16.22
N ARG A 96 32.46 -8.09 -15.69
CA ARG A 96 31.50 -8.95 -16.39
C ARG A 96 30.33 -8.19 -17.01
N MET A 97 29.82 -7.15 -16.34
CA MET A 97 28.56 -6.47 -16.70
C MET A 97 28.67 -4.94 -16.84
N GLY A 98 29.87 -4.37 -16.69
CA GLY A 98 30.09 -2.92 -16.68
C GLY A 98 29.39 -2.23 -15.50
N GLU A 99 28.98 -0.98 -15.69
CA GLU A 99 28.26 -0.18 -14.69
C GLU A 99 26.99 -0.89 -14.18
N PHE A 100 26.31 -1.65 -15.04
CA PHE A 100 25.14 -2.43 -14.66
C PHE A 100 25.47 -3.44 -13.55
N GLY A 101 26.69 -3.99 -13.50
CA GLY A 101 27.13 -4.88 -12.44
C GLY A 101 27.04 -4.24 -11.05
N TYR A 102 27.39 -2.95 -10.93
CA TYR A 102 27.23 -2.21 -9.68
C TYR A 102 25.76 -1.98 -9.32
N LYS A 103 24.95 -1.58 -10.31
CA LYS A 103 23.49 -1.41 -10.12
C LYS A 103 22.83 -2.71 -9.68
N LEU A 104 23.22 -3.84 -10.27
CA LEU A 104 22.73 -5.17 -9.91
C LEU A 104 23.05 -5.51 -8.45
N VAL A 105 24.30 -5.31 -8.02
CA VAL A 105 24.71 -5.55 -6.63
C VAL A 105 23.93 -4.64 -5.68
N ARG A 106 23.75 -3.37 -6.04
CA ARG A 106 23.00 -2.40 -5.24
C ARG A 106 21.54 -2.78 -5.13
N ALA A 107 20.88 -3.12 -6.23
CA ALA A 107 19.49 -3.59 -6.26
C ALA A 107 19.31 -4.84 -5.38
N PHE A 108 20.22 -5.81 -5.50
CA PHE A 108 20.17 -7.02 -4.66
C PHE A 108 20.37 -6.70 -3.18
N ASN A 109 21.20 -5.70 -2.86
CA ASN A 109 21.34 -5.24 -1.48
C ASN A 109 20.03 -4.62 -0.98
N LYS A 110 19.34 -3.79 -1.79
CA LYS A 110 18.05 -3.18 -1.45
C LYS A 110 16.92 -4.20 -1.27
N LEU A 111 17.04 -5.39 -1.86
CA LEU A 111 16.04 -6.44 -1.75
C LEU A 111 16.34 -7.43 -0.63
N PHE A 112 17.58 -7.92 -0.56
CA PHE A 112 17.92 -9.16 0.17
C PHE A 112 18.85 -8.96 1.37
N SER A 113 19.39 -7.75 1.59
CA SER A 113 20.25 -7.48 2.75
C SER A 113 19.46 -7.37 4.06
N LYS A 114 20.17 -7.20 5.17
CA LYS A 114 19.57 -7.03 6.49
C LYS A 114 18.58 -5.86 6.50
N ASN A 115 17.41 -6.07 7.12
CA ASN A 115 16.32 -5.09 7.23
C ASN A 115 15.69 -4.68 5.89
N MET A 116 15.88 -5.47 4.84
CA MET A 116 15.28 -5.25 3.52
C MET A 116 14.09 -6.20 3.30
N PRO A 117 13.20 -5.92 2.32
CA PRO A 117 11.90 -6.59 2.22
C PRO A 117 11.96 -8.12 2.09
N TYR A 118 13.01 -8.66 1.46
CA TYR A 118 13.17 -10.09 1.16
C TYR A 118 14.46 -10.65 1.78
N GLN A 119 14.75 -10.24 3.02
CA GLN A 119 16.01 -10.53 3.67
C GLN A 119 16.40 -12.03 3.55
N ASN A 120 17.63 -12.28 3.09
CA ASN A 120 18.23 -13.60 2.93
C ASN A 120 17.58 -14.55 1.91
N LEU A 121 16.55 -14.12 1.17
CA LEU A 121 15.91 -14.95 0.14
C LEU A 121 16.93 -15.36 -0.95
N VAL A 122 17.68 -14.38 -1.46
CA VAL A 122 18.82 -14.56 -2.37
C VAL A 122 20.09 -14.01 -1.69
N GLN A 123 21.00 -14.90 -1.30
CA GLN A 123 22.25 -14.53 -0.62
C GLN A 123 23.33 -14.19 -1.64
N GLN A 124 24.45 -13.61 -1.18
CA GLN A 124 25.54 -13.18 -2.05
C GLN A 124 26.10 -14.32 -2.93
N GLY A 125 26.18 -15.54 -2.40
CA GLY A 125 26.63 -16.72 -3.13
C GLY A 125 25.63 -17.23 -4.18
N ASP A 126 24.35 -16.94 -4.01
CA ASP A 126 23.29 -17.49 -4.89
C ASP A 126 23.01 -16.59 -6.10
N ARG A 127 23.60 -15.38 -6.18
CA ARG A 127 23.19 -14.37 -7.17
C ARG A 127 23.31 -14.85 -8.61
N LYS A 128 24.41 -15.56 -8.93
CA LYS A 128 24.60 -16.16 -10.26
C LYS A 128 23.56 -17.26 -10.52
N GLU A 129 23.32 -18.15 -9.54
CA GLU A 129 22.30 -19.20 -9.62
C GLU A 129 20.89 -18.61 -9.81
N PHE A 130 20.59 -17.48 -9.15
CA PHE A 130 19.31 -16.79 -9.29
C PHE A 130 19.11 -16.20 -10.70
N ILE A 131 20.14 -15.61 -11.30
CA ILE A 131 20.07 -15.14 -12.69
C ILE A 131 19.83 -16.33 -13.63
N THR A 132 20.56 -17.42 -13.45
CA THR A 132 20.37 -18.66 -14.23
C THR A 132 18.97 -19.24 -14.04
N PHE A 133 18.43 -19.20 -12.83
CA PHE A 133 17.06 -19.61 -12.54
C PHE A 133 16.05 -18.77 -13.33
N LEU A 134 16.22 -17.44 -13.36
CA LEU A 134 15.32 -16.55 -14.09
C LEU A 134 15.43 -16.70 -15.61
N LEU A 135 16.63 -16.96 -16.16
CA LEU A 135 16.79 -17.30 -17.57
C LEU A 135 16.04 -18.58 -17.97
N ASN A 136 15.84 -19.47 -17.01
CA ASN A 136 15.16 -20.75 -17.18
C ASN A 136 13.75 -20.75 -16.56
N LEU A 137 13.17 -19.59 -16.25
CA LEU A 137 11.96 -19.48 -15.43
C LEU A 137 10.80 -20.37 -15.90
N PHE A 138 10.62 -20.50 -17.22
CA PHE A 138 9.56 -21.30 -17.84
C PHE A 138 9.96 -22.75 -18.15
N SER A 139 11.25 -23.08 -18.16
CA SER A 139 11.76 -24.43 -18.42
C SER A 139 12.02 -25.22 -17.13
N VAL A 140 12.08 -24.55 -15.98
CA VAL A 140 12.32 -25.16 -14.66
C VAL A 140 11.29 -26.24 -14.30
N THR A 141 10.07 -26.14 -14.83
CA THR A 141 9.00 -27.13 -14.61
C THR A 141 9.05 -28.31 -15.59
N ASN A 142 9.87 -28.25 -16.64
CA ASN A 142 9.92 -29.30 -17.66
C ASN A 142 10.38 -30.62 -17.05
N ASN A 143 9.70 -31.71 -17.40
CA ASN A 143 9.99 -33.07 -16.92
C ASN A 143 9.97 -33.24 -15.40
N LYS A 144 9.29 -32.35 -14.67
CA LYS A 144 9.06 -32.48 -13.22
C LYS A 144 7.58 -32.67 -12.93
N ILE A 145 7.29 -33.39 -11.85
CA ILE A 145 5.93 -33.46 -11.30
C ILE A 145 5.56 -32.06 -10.82
N THR A 146 4.45 -31.54 -11.35
CA THR A 146 3.91 -30.24 -10.96
C THR A 146 2.80 -30.40 -9.94
N TYR A 147 2.74 -29.45 -9.02
CA TYR A 147 1.70 -29.31 -8.01
C TYR A 147 0.98 -27.98 -8.19
N ARG A 148 -0.22 -27.90 -7.64
CA ARG A 148 -0.94 -26.64 -7.51
C ARG A 148 -0.12 -25.65 -6.67
N CYS A 149 0.12 -24.47 -7.22
CA CYS A 149 0.74 -23.38 -6.48
C CYS A 149 -0.28 -22.75 -5.54
N ASP A 150 0.06 -22.62 -4.26
CA ASP A 150 -0.81 -22.03 -3.24
C ASP A 150 -0.96 -20.51 -3.40
N PHE A 151 -0.16 -19.89 -4.27
CA PHE A 151 -0.16 -18.45 -4.51
C PHE A 151 -1.02 -18.04 -5.70
N CYS A 152 -0.76 -18.60 -6.89
CA CYS A 152 -1.53 -18.30 -8.11
C CYS A 152 -2.62 -19.33 -8.43
N GLY A 153 -2.68 -20.46 -7.71
CA GLY A 153 -3.65 -21.51 -7.94
C GLY A 153 -3.39 -22.40 -9.16
N ILE A 154 -2.34 -22.13 -9.96
CA ILE A 154 -2.00 -22.87 -11.19
C ILE A 154 -1.05 -24.03 -10.89
N GLU A 155 -1.20 -25.16 -11.59
CA GLU A 155 -0.32 -26.34 -11.51
C GLU A 155 1.05 -26.09 -12.15
N ARG A 156 1.91 -25.38 -11.44
CA ARG A 156 3.30 -25.06 -11.85
C ARG A 156 4.29 -25.09 -10.69
N ALA A 157 3.85 -25.40 -9.48
CA ALA A 157 4.75 -25.58 -8.36
C ALA A 157 5.52 -26.89 -8.52
N ILE A 158 6.76 -26.92 -8.07
CA ILE A 158 7.62 -28.10 -8.15
C ILE A 158 8.38 -28.25 -6.84
N GLU A 159 8.79 -29.48 -6.54
CA GLU A 159 9.71 -29.70 -5.42
C GLU A 159 11.10 -29.15 -5.76
N PRO A 160 11.76 -28.49 -4.79
CA PRO A 160 13.12 -28.01 -4.99
C PRO A 160 14.10 -29.19 -5.08
N ARG A 161 15.14 -29.03 -5.89
CA ARG A 161 16.24 -30.01 -5.95
C ARG A 161 16.88 -30.15 -4.57
N GLU A 162 17.18 -31.38 -4.16
CA GLU A 162 17.77 -31.66 -2.84
C GLU A 162 19.07 -30.89 -2.61
N THR A 163 19.86 -30.69 -3.66
CA THR A 163 21.15 -29.98 -3.62
C THR A 163 21.03 -28.46 -3.68
N SER A 164 19.92 -27.90 -4.18
CA SER A 164 19.78 -26.44 -4.33
C SER A 164 19.21 -25.81 -3.06
N LYS A 165 20.06 -25.07 -2.34
CA LYS A 165 19.64 -24.25 -1.20
C LYS A 165 18.77 -23.08 -1.65
N LEU A 166 19.01 -22.54 -2.85
CA LEU A 166 18.24 -21.43 -3.41
C LEU A 166 16.81 -21.86 -3.72
N GLU A 167 16.60 -22.97 -4.43
CA GLU A 167 15.26 -23.46 -4.76
C GLU A 167 14.44 -23.75 -3.49
N LYS A 168 15.07 -24.33 -2.47
CA LYS A 168 14.44 -24.57 -1.16
C LYS A 168 13.94 -23.27 -0.51
N ARG A 169 14.65 -22.16 -0.71
CA ARG A 169 14.22 -20.82 -0.27
C ARG A 169 13.23 -20.16 -1.21
N LEU A 170 13.20 -20.45 -2.51
CA LEU A 170 12.31 -19.78 -3.47
C LEU A 170 10.94 -20.44 -3.60
N PHE A 171 10.86 -21.78 -3.47
CA PHE A 171 9.62 -22.52 -3.78
C PHE A 171 8.76 -22.78 -2.54
N LYS A 172 9.20 -22.33 -1.37
CA LYS A 172 8.52 -22.51 -0.09
C LYS A 172 8.36 -21.18 0.63
N PHE A 173 7.13 -20.64 0.63
CA PHE A 173 6.84 -19.35 1.26
C PHE A 173 7.14 -19.38 2.75
N ASP A 174 7.94 -18.41 3.19
CA ASP A 174 8.45 -18.29 4.55
C ASP A 174 8.79 -16.82 4.88
N LEU A 175 9.37 -16.61 6.07
CA LEU A 175 9.80 -15.29 6.55
C LEU A 175 10.73 -14.54 5.58
N MET A 176 11.48 -15.23 4.71
CA MET A 176 12.39 -14.60 3.75
C MET A 176 11.63 -13.97 2.57
N HIS A 177 10.43 -14.46 2.27
CA HIS A 177 9.53 -13.87 1.27
C HIS A 177 8.75 -12.70 1.84
N SER A 178 8.38 -12.81 3.11
CA SER A 178 7.64 -11.79 3.83
C SER A 178 7.85 -11.97 5.33
N SER A 179 8.54 -11.04 5.97
CA SER A 179 8.66 -11.01 7.43
C SER A 179 7.33 -10.80 8.16
N LEU A 180 6.28 -10.47 7.41
CA LEU A 180 4.95 -10.13 7.90
C LEU A 180 3.97 -11.32 7.81
N LEU A 181 4.05 -12.10 6.75
CA LEU A 181 3.13 -13.22 6.49
C LEU A 181 3.82 -14.59 6.46
N GLY A 182 5.14 -14.62 6.38
CA GLY A 182 5.91 -15.85 6.38
C GLY A 182 6.11 -16.38 7.81
N ALA A 183 5.92 -17.68 7.99
CA ALA A 183 6.40 -18.35 9.19
C ALA A 183 7.92 -18.51 9.11
N SER A 184 8.60 -18.52 10.26
CA SER A 184 9.99 -18.99 10.30
C SER A 184 10.00 -20.48 9.98
N ALA A 185 10.93 -20.92 9.12
CA ALA A 185 11.04 -22.32 8.74
C ALA A 185 11.28 -23.20 9.99
N GLY A 186 10.35 -24.14 10.25
CA GLY A 186 10.42 -25.06 11.40
C GLY A 186 9.80 -24.53 12.70
N GLU A 187 9.23 -23.32 12.71
CA GLU A 187 8.49 -22.78 13.85
C GLU A 187 6.98 -23.04 13.76
N PHE A 188 6.23 -22.55 14.76
CA PHE A 188 4.79 -22.74 14.89
C PHE A 188 4.06 -22.35 13.60
N PRO A 189 3.12 -23.19 13.10
CA PRO A 189 2.46 -22.92 11.83
C PRO A 189 1.67 -21.61 11.83
N ASN A 190 1.56 -20.98 10.67
CA ASN A 190 0.88 -19.69 10.54
C ASN A 190 -0.64 -19.91 10.42
N SER A 191 -1.42 -19.33 11.35
CA SER A 191 -2.88 -19.40 11.34
C SER A 191 -3.52 -18.73 10.13
N PHE A 192 -2.87 -17.71 9.56
CA PHE A 192 -3.28 -17.08 8.30
C PHE A 192 -3.28 -18.08 7.13
N TRP A 193 -2.39 -19.08 7.18
CA TRP A 193 -2.27 -20.14 6.16
C TRP A 193 -2.86 -21.46 6.63
N ASN A 194 -3.96 -21.42 7.38
CA ASN A 194 -4.66 -22.60 7.91
C ASN A 194 -3.75 -23.55 8.69
N ASN A 195 -2.86 -22.99 9.51
CA ASN A 195 -1.83 -23.72 10.25
C ASN A 195 -0.90 -24.57 9.35
N SER A 196 -0.68 -24.13 8.11
CA SER A 196 0.43 -24.64 7.32
C SER A 196 1.73 -23.95 7.75
N ALA A 197 2.80 -24.75 7.90
CA ALA A 197 4.13 -24.23 8.19
C ALA A 197 4.74 -23.46 7.00
N SER A 198 4.20 -23.64 5.79
CA SER A 198 4.65 -22.97 4.57
C SER A 198 3.70 -23.18 3.41
N LEU A 199 3.74 -22.29 2.43
CA LEU A 199 3.02 -22.48 1.16
C LEU A 199 3.97 -22.90 0.04
N ARG A 200 3.49 -23.74 -0.87
CA ARG A 200 4.22 -24.12 -2.09
C ARG A 200 4.02 -23.04 -3.17
N ILE A 201 5.13 -22.50 -3.65
CA ILE A 201 5.15 -21.45 -4.66
C ILE A 201 5.79 -21.97 -5.94
N CYS A 202 5.21 -21.63 -7.09
CA CYS A 202 5.80 -21.93 -8.38
C CYS A 202 6.96 -20.99 -8.74
N PRO A 203 7.84 -21.39 -9.68
CA PRO A 203 8.95 -20.56 -10.13
C PRO A 203 8.55 -19.13 -10.54
N ILE A 204 7.44 -18.98 -11.26
CA ILE A 204 6.96 -17.67 -11.71
C ILE A 204 6.54 -16.79 -10.51
N CYS A 205 5.77 -17.36 -9.58
CA CYS A 205 5.32 -16.61 -8.40
C CYS A 205 6.48 -16.26 -7.46
N SER A 206 7.52 -17.10 -7.36
CA SER A 206 8.69 -16.76 -6.53
C SER A 206 9.42 -15.52 -7.07
N TYR A 207 9.41 -15.31 -8.39
CA TYR A 207 9.90 -14.08 -8.99
C TYR A 207 8.93 -12.90 -8.86
N PHE A 208 7.61 -13.09 -8.99
CA PHE A 208 6.70 -11.96 -8.79
C PHE A 208 6.69 -11.45 -7.34
N ILE A 209 6.79 -12.32 -6.34
CA ILE A 209 6.75 -11.94 -4.91
C ILE A 209 7.76 -10.85 -4.56
N ILE A 210 8.94 -10.85 -5.21
CA ILE A 210 9.98 -9.86 -4.96
C ILE A 210 9.61 -8.44 -5.45
N HIS A 211 8.43 -8.23 -6.02
CA HIS A 211 7.92 -6.94 -6.49
C HIS A 211 6.76 -6.39 -5.65
N HIS A 212 6.20 -7.16 -4.71
CA HIS A 212 4.93 -6.77 -4.04
C HIS A 212 4.99 -5.41 -3.34
N HIS A 213 6.16 -5.02 -2.80
CA HIS A 213 6.33 -3.76 -2.09
C HIS A 213 6.19 -2.54 -3.00
N LEU A 214 6.31 -2.71 -4.31
CA LEU A 214 6.19 -1.64 -5.31
C LEU A 214 4.74 -1.33 -5.69
N ALA A 215 3.79 -2.21 -5.33
CA ALA A 215 2.37 -1.96 -5.53
C ALA A 215 1.75 -1.16 -4.37
N LEU A 216 2.45 -1.06 -3.24
CA LEU A 216 1.95 -0.38 -2.06
C LEU A 216 2.11 1.14 -2.18
N THR A 217 1.04 1.89 -1.92
CA THR A 217 1.07 3.35 -1.87
C THR A 217 1.24 3.82 -0.43
N GLN A 218 2.33 4.53 -0.14
CA GLN A 218 2.61 5.07 1.20
C GLN A 218 1.87 6.40 1.45
N LEU A 219 0.96 6.41 2.42
CA LEU A 219 0.20 7.56 2.92
C LEU A 219 1.02 8.42 3.90
N GLU A 220 0.57 9.66 4.16
CA GLU A 220 1.27 10.62 5.04
C GLU A 220 1.38 10.18 6.50
N ASP A 221 0.42 9.37 6.96
CA ASP A 221 0.31 8.86 8.32
C ASP A 221 1.12 7.57 8.56
N GLY A 222 1.95 7.17 7.59
CA GLY A 222 2.81 5.99 7.69
C GLY A 222 2.12 4.67 7.35
N TRP A 223 0.86 4.72 6.91
CA TRP A 223 0.18 3.57 6.33
C TRP A 223 0.62 3.33 4.89
N GLU A 224 0.61 2.08 4.48
CA GLU A 224 0.75 1.65 3.10
C GLU A 224 -0.56 0.99 2.68
N ILE A 225 -1.08 1.33 1.51
CA ILE A 225 -2.34 0.77 1.01
C ILE A 225 -2.19 0.13 -0.36
N PHE A 226 -2.99 -0.90 -0.59
CA PHE A 226 -3.15 -1.55 -1.88
C PHE A 226 -4.61 -1.90 -2.10
N ILE A 227 -5.11 -1.61 -3.30
CA ILE A 227 -6.49 -1.87 -3.68
C ILE A 227 -6.49 -3.19 -4.45
N ASN A 228 -7.03 -4.22 -3.82
CA ASN A 228 -7.16 -5.56 -4.36
C ASN A 228 -8.56 -5.76 -4.94
N ALA A 229 -8.65 -6.19 -6.20
CA ALA A 229 -9.91 -6.35 -6.92
C ALA A 229 -9.88 -7.65 -7.76
N PRO A 230 -11.04 -8.20 -8.18
CA PRO A 230 -11.10 -9.41 -9.00
C PRO A 230 -10.68 -9.18 -10.48
N SER A 231 -10.02 -8.07 -10.80
CA SER A 231 -9.53 -7.74 -12.14
C SER A 231 -8.19 -6.99 -12.06
N PHE A 232 -7.19 -7.44 -12.82
CA PHE A 232 -5.91 -6.72 -12.92
C PHE A 232 -6.08 -5.34 -13.52
N GLN A 233 -7.03 -5.17 -14.45
CA GLN A 233 -7.32 -3.87 -15.05
C GLN A 233 -7.82 -2.88 -14.00
N VAL A 234 -8.78 -3.32 -13.18
CA VAL A 234 -9.31 -2.51 -12.08
C VAL A 234 -8.19 -2.17 -11.10
N MET A 235 -7.41 -3.17 -10.66
CA MET A 235 -6.29 -2.94 -9.74
C MET A 235 -5.26 -1.96 -10.30
N TRP A 236 -4.91 -2.06 -11.59
CA TRP A 236 -3.98 -1.16 -12.26
C TRP A 236 -4.43 0.30 -12.15
N TYR A 237 -5.66 0.60 -12.58
CA TYR A 237 -6.17 1.96 -12.57
C TYR A 237 -6.44 2.49 -11.16
N LEU A 238 -7.00 1.67 -10.26
CA LEU A 238 -7.32 2.11 -8.91
C LEU A 238 -6.07 2.40 -8.07
N ASN A 239 -5.04 1.55 -8.15
CA ASN A 239 -3.78 1.80 -7.44
C ASN A 239 -2.99 2.98 -8.03
N LYS A 240 -3.10 3.25 -9.33
CA LYS A 240 -2.57 4.49 -9.92
C LYS A 240 -3.35 5.72 -9.44
N TYR A 241 -4.67 5.63 -9.42
CA TYR A 241 -5.53 6.72 -8.97
C TYR A 241 -5.22 7.14 -7.53
N ILE A 242 -5.07 6.17 -6.61
CA ILE A 242 -4.76 6.48 -5.22
C ILE A 242 -3.35 7.04 -5.03
N LYS A 243 -2.37 6.56 -5.82
CA LYS A 243 -1.02 7.11 -5.85
C LYS A 243 -1.02 8.57 -6.31
N ALA A 244 -1.72 8.86 -7.41
CA ALA A 244 -1.85 10.22 -7.95
C ALA A 244 -2.57 11.17 -6.98
N ILE A 245 -3.60 10.68 -6.29
CA ILE A 245 -4.27 11.40 -5.20
C ILE A 245 -3.25 11.77 -4.12
N ASN A 246 -2.49 10.79 -3.63
CA ASN A 246 -1.60 10.97 -2.49
C ASN A 246 -0.38 11.84 -2.83
N GLU A 247 0.16 11.74 -4.04
CA GLU A 247 1.23 12.64 -4.52
C GLU A 247 0.77 14.09 -4.61
N LYS A 248 -0.49 14.33 -5.05
CA LYS A 248 -1.09 15.68 -5.04
C LYS A 248 -1.27 16.22 -3.62
N VAL A 249 -1.54 15.36 -2.63
CA VAL A 249 -1.70 15.75 -1.22
C VAL A 249 -0.39 16.27 -0.61
N LYS A 250 0.75 15.66 -0.97
CA LYS A 250 2.09 16.04 -0.46
C LYS A 250 2.57 17.42 -0.93
N THR A 251 1.92 18.01 -1.93
CA THR A 251 2.32 19.31 -2.48
C THR A 251 1.42 20.42 -1.93
N ASP A 252 1.86 21.17 -0.92
CA ASP A 252 1.13 22.31 -0.34
C ASP A 252 0.70 23.37 -1.38
N ARG A 253 1.42 23.45 -2.50
CA ARG A 253 1.09 24.30 -3.66
C ARG A 253 -0.18 23.83 -4.39
N VAL A 254 -0.41 22.52 -4.50
CA VAL A 254 -1.59 21.92 -5.16
C VAL A 254 -2.85 22.07 -4.31
N ARG A 255 -2.73 21.99 -2.97
CA ARG A 255 -3.82 22.30 -2.03
C ARG A 255 -4.38 23.72 -2.22
N ARG A 256 -3.49 24.70 -2.53
CA ARG A 256 -3.89 26.09 -2.84
C ARG A 256 -4.31 26.29 -4.30
N LEU A 257 -3.66 25.61 -5.25
CA LEU A 257 -3.92 25.74 -6.70
C LEU A 257 -5.22 25.05 -7.16
N LEU A 258 -5.65 23.96 -6.50
CA LEU A 258 -6.90 23.24 -6.82
C LEU A 258 -8.11 23.70 -5.98
N GLY A 259 -7.94 24.62 -5.04
CA GLY A 259 -9.02 25.16 -4.21
C GLY A 259 -9.69 24.18 -3.21
N MET A 260 -9.25 22.92 -3.13
CA MET A 260 -9.84 21.91 -2.24
C MET A 260 -9.22 21.91 -0.85
N SER A 261 -10.05 21.80 0.20
CA SER A 261 -9.59 21.69 1.59
C SER A 261 -9.09 20.27 1.92
N VAL A 262 -8.19 20.13 2.91
CA VAL A 262 -7.75 18.82 3.43
C VAL A 262 -8.94 17.92 3.81
N MET A 263 -10.00 18.54 4.32
CA MET A 263 -11.24 17.88 4.70
C MET A 263 -12.02 17.34 3.49
N GLU A 264 -12.15 18.14 2.43
CA GLU A 264 -12.79 17.70 1.17
C GLU A 264 -12.06 16.49 0.57
N MET A 265 -10.74 16.47 0.70
CA MET A 265 -9.91 15.36 0.25
C MET A 265 -10.10 14.10 1.10
N ALA A 266 -10.08 14.23 2.43
CA ALA A 266 -10.32 13.13 3.35
C ALA A 266 -11.71 12.50 3.13
N LEU A 267 -12.74 13.33 2.89
CA LEU A 267 -14.08 12.88 2.54
C LEU A 267 -14.10 12.12 1.21
N LYS A 268 -13.52 12.69 0.15
CA LYS A 268 -13.48 12.01 -1.16
C LYS A 268 -12.73 10.69 -1.08
N THR A 269 -11.59 10.62 -0.38
CA THR A 269 -10.84 9.36 -0.19
C THR A 269 -11.69 8.33 0.54
N ASN A 270 -12.29 8.66 1.70
CA ASN A 270 -13.13 7.71 2.45
C ASN A 270 -14.37 7.27 1.66
N ILE A 271 -15.01 8.17 0.91
CA ILE A 271 -16.13 7.82 0.03
C ILE A 271 -15.67 6.84 -1.06
N GLN A 272 -14.51 7.07 -1.69
CA GLN A 272 -14.02 6.16 -2.74
C GLN A 272 -13.62 4.80 -2.18
N LEU A 273 -12.88 4.76 -1.07
CA LEU A 273 -12.54 3.50 -0.40
C LEU A 273 -13.82 2.75 0.05
N GLY A 274 -14.80 3.47 0.61
CA GLY A 274 -16.10 2.94 0.96
C GLY A 274 -16.84 2.34 -0.24
N LYS A 275 -16.97 3.09 -1.34
CA LYS A 275 -17.58 2.58 -2.58
C LYS A 275 -16.91 1.30 -3.07
N TRP A 276 -15.59 1.24 -3.03
CA TRP A 276 -14.85 0.03 -3.42
C TRP A 276 -15.15 -1.13 -2.48
N THR A 277 -15.19 -0.91 -1.17
CA THR A 277 -15.60 -1.97 -0.23
C THR A 277 -17.03 -2.46 -0.49
N MET A 278 -17.96 -1.58 -0.87
CA MET A 278 -19.32 -2.00 -1.30
C MET A 278 -19.33 -2.82 -2.59
N MET A 279 -18.33 -2.63 -3.46
CA MET A 279 -18.14 -3.38 -4.70
C MET A 279 -17.38 -4.70 -4.48
N ASN A 280 -17.19 -5.14 -3.23
CA ASN A 280 -16.33 -6.28 -2.87
C ASN A 280 -14.88 -6.12 -3.33
N ILE A 281 -14.40 -4.87 -3.44
CA ILE A 281 -12.99 -4.56 -3.67
C ILE A 281 -12.34 -4.42 -2.29
N GLU A 282 -11.32 -5.23 -2.06
CA GLU A 282 -10.59 -5.27 -0.80
C GLU A 282 -9.55 -4.16 -0.76
N VAL A 283 -9.62 -3.30 0.24
CA VAL A 283 -8.58 -2.29 0.49
C VAL A 283 -7.66 -2.84 1.57
N VAL A 284 -6.47 -3.27 1.18
CA VAL A 284 -5.44 -3.77 2.08
C VAL A 284 -4.66 -2.61 2.66
N SER A 285 -4.49 -2.60 3.98
CA SER A 285 -3.75 -1.60 4.73
C SER A 285 -2.62 -2.24 5.52
N LYS A 286 -1.46 -1.60 5.52
CA LYS A 286 -0.27 -2.05 6.25
C LYS A 286 0.31 -0.89 7.03
N LEU A 287 0.35 -1.01 8.35
CA LEU A 287 0.90 0.00 9.25
C LEU A 287 2.24 -0.45 9.81
N LYS A 288 3.22 0.44 9.80
CA LYS A 288 4.48 0.27 10.53
C LYS A 288 4.34 0.77 11.97
N ILE A 289 4.47 -0.12 12.95
CA ILE A 289 4.37 0.22 14.37
C ILE A 289 5.77 0.25 15.00
N ARG A 290 6.11 1.39 15.62
CA ARG A 290 7.33 1.59 16.41
C ARG A 290 6.98 1.64 17.88
N ILE A 291 7.44 0.64 18.64
CA ILE A 291 7.38 0.67 20.11
C ILE A 291 8.79 0.90 20.63
N LYS A 292 8.98 1.92 21.47
CA LYS A 292 10.28 2.20 22.11
C LYS A 292 10.81 0.94 22.79
N GLY A 293 12.04 0.53 22.45
CA GLY A 293 12.70 -0.64 23.02
C GLY A 293 12.30 -2.00 22.42
N LYS A 294 11.39 -2.06 21.44
CA LYS A 294 11.05 -3.30 20.71
C LYS A 294 11.37 -3.18 19.21
N LYS A 295 11.54 -4.33 18.56
CA LYS A 295 11.66 -4.38 17.09
C LYS A 295 10.39 -3.80 16.46
N GLU A 296 10.59 -3.02 15.39
CA GLU A 296 9.51 -2.55 14.54
C GLU A 296 8.73 -3.77 13.99
N TYR A 297 7.40 -3.69 13.98
CA TYR A 297 6.57 -4.72 13.37
C TYR A 297 5.49 -4.07 12.51
N TYR A 298 4.99 -4.83 11.54
CA TYR A 298 3.93 -4.38 10.65
C TYR A 298 2.61 -5.01 11.07
N LYS A 299 1.53 -4.25 10.97
CA LYS A 299 0.15 -4.72 11.13
C LYS A 299 -0.54 -4.66 9.78
N ILE A 300 -1.06 -5.79 9.30
CA ILE A 300 -1.98 -5.82 8.16
C ILE A 300 -3.40 -5.67 8.70
N GLY A 301 -4.17 -4.81 8.06
CA GLY A 301 -5.62 -4.71 8.23
C GLY A 301 -6.30 -4.63 6.88
N PHE A 302 -7.59 -4.88 6.86
CA PHE A 302 -8.44 -4.64 5.70
C PHE A 302 -9.32 -3.45 6.05
N TYR A 303 -9.28 -2.42 5.21
CA TYR A 303 -10.17 -1.28 5.39
C TYR A 303 -11.57 -1.72 5.01
N SER A 304 -12.50 -1.52 5.94
CA SER A 304 -13.92 -1.68 5.74
C SER A 304 -14.61 -0.50 6.40
N LEU A 305 -15.62 0.03 5.72
CA LEU A 305 -16.57 0.94 6.34
C LEU A 305 -17.94 0.27 6.39
N PRO A 306 -18.68 0.41 7.49
CA PRO A 306 -20.07 0.00 7.56
C PRO A 306 -20.89 0.66 6.43
N HIS A 307 -21.86 -0.07 5.89
CA HIS A 307 -22.70 0.41 4.79
C HIS A 307 -23.39 1.73 5.13
N GLU A 308 -23.86 1.86 6.38
CA GLU A 308 -24.54 3.01 6.94
C GLU A 308 -23.61 4.24 6.89
N VAL A 309 -22.35 4.08 7.27
CA VAL A 309 -21.35 5.17 7.22
C VAL A 309 -21.12 5.62 5.77
N ILE A 310 -21.03 4.68 4.83
CA ILE A 310 -20.81 5.03 3.41
C ILE A 310 -22.03 5.76 2.84
N SER A 311 -23.25 5.29 3.14
CA SER A 311 -24.51 5.95 2.78
C SER A 311 -24.56 7.39 3.29
N LEU A 312 -24.14 7.62 4.54
CA LEU A 312 -24.04 8.96 5.12
C LEU A 312 -23.02 9.83 4.39
N LEU A 313 -21.83 9.31 4.10
CA LEU A 313 -20.78 10.08 3.41
C LEU A 313 -21.13 10.40 1.95
N LEU A 314 -21.96 9.58 1.29
CA LEU A 314 -22.48 9.84 -0.07
C LEU A 314 -23.56 10.91 -0.11
N ASN A 315 -24.20 11.21 1.03
CA ASN A 315 -25.23 12.23 1.11
C ASN A 315 -24.60 13.63 0.97
N ARG A 316 -24.90 14.29 -0.16
CA ARG A 316 -24.36 15.62 -0.49
C ARG A 316 -24.50 16.65 0.63
N LYS A 317 -25.61 16.64 1.40
CA LYS A 317 -25.81 17.58 2.51
C LYS A 317 -24.85 17.30 3.66
N ILE A 318 -24.73 16.03 4.04
CA ILE A 318 -23.81 15.58 5.10
C ILE A 318 -22.36 15.87 4.71
N SER A 319 -21.95 15.55 3.48
CA SER A 319 -20.60 15.84 2.99
C SER A 319 -20.31 17.35 2.95
N SER A 320 -21.29 18.18 2.57
CA SER A 320 -21.16 19.64 2.57
C SER A 320 -20.90 20.16 3.98
N ILE A 321 -21.73 19.76 4.95
CA ILE A 321 -21.59 20.19 6.34
C ILE A 321 -20.25 19.74 6.92
N LEU A 322 -19.82 18.50 6.66
CA LEU A 322 -18.51 18.00 7.09
C LEU A 322 -17.36 18.80 6.48
N THR A 323 -17.44 19.12 5.18
CA THR A 323 -16.44 19.96 4.49
C THR A 323 -16.39 21.36 5.08
N GLU A 324 -17.56 21.94 5.37
CA GLU A 324 -17.71 23.27 5.93
C GLU A 324 -17.27 23.38 7.39
N ILE A 325 -17.43 22.31 8.19
CA ILE A 325 -16.86 22.21 9.53
C ILE A 325 -15.33 22.14 9.43
N GLY A 326 -14.81 21.38 8.46
CA GLY A 326 -13.38 21.38 8.13
C GLY A 326 -12.48 20.66 9.13
N GLU A 327 -13.04 19.92 10.09
CA GLU A 327 -12.30 19.26 11.17
C GLU A 327 -12.30 17.74 11.04
N THR A 328 -11.11 17.16 11.01
CA THR A 328 -10.90 15.71 10.93
C THR A 328 -11.41 14.97 12.16
N SER A 329 -11.39 15.62 13.33
CA SER A 329 -11.93 15.06 14.57
C SER A 329 -13.42 14.73 14.46
N ILE A 330 -14.20 15.61 13.80
CA ILE A 330 -15.63 15.44 13.59
C ILE A 330 -15.90 14.38 12.52
N LEU A 331 -15.11 14.35 11.45
CA LEU A 331 -15.16 13.26 10.47
C LEU A 331 -14.94 11.90 11.13
N ASN A 332 -13.94 11.79 12.01
CA ASN A 332 -13.62 10.54 12.70
C ASN A 332 -14.78 10.07 13.60
N LEU A 333 -15.57 10.97 14.17
CA LEU A 333 -16.79 10.60 14.91
C LEU A 333 -17.85 10.00 13.99
N VAL A 334 -18.02 10.54 12.77
CA VAL A 334 -18.93 9.94 11.78
C VAL A 334 -18.42 8.57 11.33
N LEU A 335 -17.12 8.45 11.03
CA LEU A 335 -16.50 7.20 10.59
C LEU A 335 -16.57 6.10 11.66
N SER A 336 -16.44 6.47 12.93
CA SER A 336 -16.54 5.54 14.07
C SER A 336 -17.96 5.31 14.58
N GLN A 337 -18.98 5.86 13.88
CA GLN A 337 -20.39 5.79 14.27
C GLN A 337 -20.70 6.39 15.66
N ASN A 338 -19.82 7.24 16.18
CA ASN A 338 -20.02 7.90 17.47
C ASN A 338 -20.80 9.21 17.29
N TYR A 339 -22.05 9.08 16.85
CA TYR A 339 -22.90 10.22 16.50
C TYR A 339 -23.36 11.01 17.73
N GLU A 340 -23.61 10.35 18.87
CA GLU A 340 -23.99 11.01 20.12
C GLU A 340 -22.93 12.02 20.55
N ARG A 341 -21.65 11.67 20.37
CA ARG A 341 -20.55 12.59 20.71
C ARG A 341 -20.55 13.86 19.87
N ILE A 342 -21.07 13.83 18.64
CA ILE A 342 -21.23 15.02 17.79
C ILE A 342 -22.22 15.99 18.45
N MET A 343 -23.34 15.47 18.96
CA MET A 343 -24.34 16.26 19.70
C MET A 343 -23.74 16.86 20.98
N GLU A 344 -23.06 16.05 21.79
CA GLU A 344 -22.41 16.50 23.03
C GLU A 344 -21.38 17.62 22.79
N ILE A 345 -20.58 17.47 21.73
CA ILE A 345 -19.62 18.51 21.31
C ILE A 345 -20.39 19.76 20.88
N GLY A 346 -21.45 19.62 20.08
CA GLY A 346 -22.32 20.73 19.69
C GLY A 346 -22.85 21.51 20.88
N GLU A 347 -23.38 20.81 21.89
CA GLU A 347 -23.88 21.44 23.13
C GLU A 347 -22.78 22.16 23.90
N LYS A 348 -21.61 21.53 24.04
CA LYS A 348 -20.50 22.12 24.79
C LYS A 348 -19.93 23.34 24.06
N VAL A 349 -19.79 23.28 22.74
CA VAL A 349 -19.38 24.42 21.90
C VAL A 349 -20.39 25.56 22.01
N PHE A 350 -21.70 25.26 21.95
CA PHE A 350 -22.76 26.26 22.11
C PHE A 350 -22.72 26.93 23.49
N LYS A 351 -22.57 26.15 24.57
CA LYS A 351 -22.41 26.68 25.93
C LYS A 351 -21.19 27.60 26.05
N ILE A 352 -20.06 27.23 25.43
CA ILE A 352 -18.85 28.07 25.40
C ILE A 352 -19.11 29.37 24.63
N ALA A 353 -19.81 29.29 23.49
CA ALA A 353 -20.16 30.45 22.68
C ALA A 353 -21.02 31.46 23.47
N LEU A 354 -22.07 30.98 24.15
CA LEU A 354 -22.94 31.82 24.99
C LEU A 354 -22.19 32.46 26.17
N LYS A 355 -21.25 31.74 26.79
CA LYS A 355 -20.39 32.29 27.86
C LYS A 355 -19.47 33.38 27.33
N LYS A 356 -18.94 33.25 26.12
CA LYS A 356 -18.07 34.28 25.52
C LYS A 356 -18.88 35.54 25.20
N LEU A 357 -20.07 35.39 24.62
CA LEU A 357 -21.02 36.48 24.39
C LEU A 357 -21.43 37.19 25.69
N SER A 358 -21.64 36.46 26.78
CA SER A 358 -21.99 37.07 28.08
C SER A 358 -20.81 37.69 28.82
N LYS A 359 -19.58 37.18 28.66
CA LYS A 359 -18.37 37.75 29.26
C LYS A 359 -17.89 39.03 28.58
N GLU A 360 -18.20 39.25 27.30
CA GLU A 360 -18.00 40.57 26.67
C GLU A 360 -18.83 41.66 27.34
N SER A 361 -19.91 41.30 28.04
CA SER A 361 -20.72 42.24 28.85
C SER A 361 -20.26 42.40 30.31
N ASN A 362 -19.40 41.52 30.85
CA ASN A 362 -18.93 41.58 32.22
C ASN A 362 -17.45 41.13 32.35
N LYS A 363 -16.55 42.11 32.51
CA LYS A 363 -15.12 41.89 32.80
C LYS A 363 -14.94 41.23 34.18
N ALA A 364 -14.93 39.90 34.22
CA ALA A 364 -14.32 39.17 35.33
C ALA A 364 -13.55 37.95 34.79
N LYS A 365 -12.22 38.00 34.99
CA LYS A 365 -11.28 36.88 34.81
C LYS A 365 -11.70 35.72 35.71
N ASN A 366 -11.53 34.47 35.26
CA ASN A 366 -11.30 33.29 36.11
C ASN A 366 -10.93 32.05 35.27
N ASP A 367 -10.14 31.17 35.87
CA ASP A 367 -9.40 29.98 35.37
C ASP A 367 -10.17 28.99 34.45
N LYS A 368 -11.50 29.07 34.38
CA LYS A 368 -12.35 28.22 33.51
C LYS A 368 -12.21 28.51 32.00
N SER A 369 -11.62 29.64 31.59
CA SER A 369 -11.40 29.89 30.16
C SER A 369 -10.35 28.96 29.57
N ASP A 370 -9.38 28.50 30.36
CA ASP A 370 -8.27 27.67 29.88
C ASP A 370 -8.74 26.24 29.55
N GLU A 371 -9.70 25.69 30.29
CA GLU A 371 -10.34 24.40 29.95
C GLU A 371 -11.24 24.49 28.72
N ASP A 372 -12.04 25.56 28.60
CA ASP A 372 -12.93 25.77 27.46
C ASP A 372 -12.09 25.96 26.17
N ASP A 373 -10.98 26.70 26.23
CA ASP A 373 -10.08 26.89 25.10
C ASP A 373 -9.27 25.62 24.76
N LYS A 374 -8.86 24.82 25.77
CA LYS A 374 -8.26 23.48 25.54
C LYS A 374 -9.24 22.52 24.86
N PHE A 375 -10.51 22.54 25.26
CA PHE A 375 -11.54 21.72 24.62
C PHE A 375 -11.74 22.10 23.16
N ILE A 376 -11.83 23.40 22.86
CA ILE A 376 -11.93 23.87 21.47
C ILE A 376 -10.67 23.49 20.68
N ALA A 377 -9.47 23.67 21.23
CA ALA A 377 -8.23 23.29 20.58
C ALA A 377 -8.08 21.78 20.34
N HIS A 378 -8.73 20.94 21.18
CA HIS A 378 -8.71 19.50 21.00
C HIS A 378 -9.50 19.05 19.76
N TYR A 379 -10.68 19.65 19.52
CA TYR A 379 -11.57 19.24 18.43
C TYR A 379 -11.46 20.12 17.18
N PHE A 380 -11.08 21.39 17.32
CA PHE A 380 -11.08 22.38 16.23
C PHE A 380 -9.67 22.95 16.02
N GLN A 381 -8.84 22.19 15.29
CA GLN A 381 -7.43 22.53 15.04
C GLN A 381 -7.22 23.31 13.74
N LEU A 382 -8.06 23.08 12.74
CA LEU A 382 -7.90 23.56 11.37
C LEU A 382 -8.75 24.79 11.05
N VAL A 383 -9.82 25.04 11.81
CA VAL A 383 -10.69 26.20 11.65
C VAL A 383 -9.90 27.48 12.00
N LYS A 384 -9.55 28.22 10.94
CA LYS A 384 -8.81 29.49 11.00
C LYS A 384 -9.56 30.62 11.70
N GLU A 385 -10.87 30.50 11.82
CA GLU A 385 -11.75 31.50 12.44
C GLU A 385 -12.43 30.89 13.67
N LYS A 386 -11.73 30.93 14.81
CA LYS A 386 -12.30 30.62 16.14
C LYS A 386 -13.43 31.59 16.55
N SER A 387 -13.86 32.48 15.66
CA SER A 387 -14.75 33.63 15.93
C SER A 387 -16.24 33.32 15.85
N ASP A 388 -16.67 32.19 15.27
CA ASP A 388 -18.11 31.87 15.19
C ASP A 388 -18.44 30.45 15.69
N LEU A 389 -18.17 30.25 16.99
CA LEU A 389 -18.53 29.03 17.72
C LEU A 389 -20.04 28.73 17.65
N VAL A 390 -20.89 29.77 17.52
CA VAL A 390 -22.33 29.60 17.37
C VAL A 390 -22.62 28.89 16.04
N LYS A 391 -22.08 29.37 14.93
CA LYS A 391 -22.25 28.74 13.62
C LYS A 391 -21.67 27.33 13.58
N ILE A 392 -20.54 27.07 14.23
CA ILE A 392 -19.99 25.72 14.35
C ILE A 392 -20.97 24.80 15.10
N SER A 393 -21.51 25.24 16.24
CA SER A 393 -22.47 24.44 17.01
C SER A 393 -23.76 24.15 16.23
N GLN A 394 -24.28 25.13 15.48
CA GLN A 394 -25.44 24.94 14.61
C GLN A 394 -25.19 23.87 13.55
N LYS A 395 -24.01 23.91 12.89
CA LYS A 395 -23.62 22.89 11.91
C LYS A 395 -23.46 21.51 12.53
N LEU A 396 -22.97 21.41 13.77
CA LEU A 396 -22.88 20.13 14.49
C LEU A 396 -24.26 19.56 14.79
N PHE A 397 -25.21 20.40 15.22
CA PHE A 397 -26.59 19.98 15.43
C PHE A 397 -27.27 19.57 14.13
N GLU A 398 -27.10 20.32 13.05
CA GLU A 398 -27.63 19.99 11.72
C GLU A 398 -27.06 18.66 11.22
N LEU A 399 -25.75 18.46 11.35
CA LEU A 399 -25.08 17.21 11.00
C LEU A 399 -25.67 16.03 11.77
N TYR A 400 -25.81 16.16 13.09
CA TYR A 400 -26.37 15.11 13.95
C TYR A 400 -27.82 14.78 13.54
N LEU A 401 -28.67 15.78 13.33
CA LEU A 401 -30.06 15.57 12.93
C LEU A 401 -30.18 14.84 11.59
N LEU A 402 -29.39 15.24 10.58
CA LEU A 402 -29.38 14.59 9.27
C LEU A 402 -28.90 13.14 9.34
N ILE A 403 -27.91 12.86 10.18
CA ILE A 403 -27.44 11.49 10.42
C ILE A 403 -28.56 10.66 11.04
N MET A 404 -29.22 11.15 12.09
CA MET A 404 -30.30 10.46 12.78
C MET A 404 -31.53 10.21 11.90
N GLU A 405 -31.86 11.14 10.99
CA GLU A 405 -32.96 10.95 10.04
C GLU A 405 -32.66 9.81 9.06
N LYS A 406 -31.40 9.69 8.62
CA LYS A 406 -30.98 8.67 7.65
C LYS A 406 -30.87 7.28 8.27
N THR A 407 -30.26 7.16 9.45
CA THR A 407 -30.15 5.87 10.15
C THR A 407 -31.51 5.32 10.58
N LYS A 408 -32.48 6.18 10.96
CA LYS A 408 -33.85 5.73 11.25
C LYS A 408 -34.63 5.23 10.02
N LYS A 409 -34.40 5.83 8.85
CA LYS A 409 -35.06 5.40 7.60
C LYS A 409 -34.54 4.05 7.10
N GLU A 410 -33.26 3.75 7.31
CA GLU A 410 -32.66 2.46 6.92
C GLU A 410 -33.06 1.31 7.87
N ALA A 411 -33.42 1.59 9.14
CA ALA A 411 -33.93 0.58 10.08
C ALA A 411 -35.41 0.18 9.86
N LEU A 412 -36.12 0.87 8.96
CA LEU A 412 -37.54 0.66 8.65
C LEU A 412 -37.78 -0.03 7.29
N ILE A 413 -36.70 -0.36 6.58
CA ILE A 413 -36.66 -1.14 5.33
C ILE A 413 -35.99 -2.47 5.67
#